data_AF-A0A970VRD3-F1
#
_entry.id   AF-A0A970VRD3-F1
#
_cell.length_a   1.000
_cell.length_b   1.000
_cell.length_c   1.000
_cell.angle_alpha   90.00
_cell.angle_beta   90.00
_cell.angle_gamma   90.00
#
_symmetry.space_group_name_H-M   'P 1'
#
loop_
_entity.id
_entity.type
_entity.pdbx_description
1 polymer ?
#
loop_
_entity_poly.entity_id
_entity_poly.type
_entity_poly.pdbx_seq_one_letter_code
_entity_poly.pdbx_strand_id
1 'polypeptide(L)'
;MNIYDKALELAKLLADTKEYKDFIAAKENLTKNQICCEILDNFRQAQFEIQVAELSGHEVDEAAREQLEKLYDIISINPTITQYLEAEYKFSRLMSDIQKIISDAVPEWFELDVNKDTLN
;
A
#
# COMPACT_ATOMS: atom_id res chain seq x y z
N MET A 1 -28.66 -6.28 -13.85
CA MET A 1 -27.33 -6.19 -13.21
C MET A 1 -27.34 -4.97 -12.33
N ASN A 2 -27.09 -5.15 -11.04
CA ASN A 2 -26.92 -4.08 -10.06
C ASN A 2 -25.43 -3.69 -9.97
N ILE A 3 -25.12 -2.52 -9.42
CA ILE A 3 -23.74 -2.07 -9.17
C ILE A 3 -22.96 -3.07 -8.31
N TYR A 4 -23.63 -3.73 -7.36
CA TYR A 4 -23.03 -4.79 -6.55
C TYR A 4 -22.63 -6.02 -7.37
N ASP A 5 -23.41 -6.38 -8.41
CA ASP A 5 -23.03 -7.48 -9.30
C ASP A 5 -21.74 -7.14 -10.06
N LYS A 6 -21.62 -5.88 -10.51
CA LYS A 6 -20.42 -5.37 -11.18
C LYS A 6 -19.23 -5.25 -10.24
N ALA A 7 -19.43 -4.88 -8.97
CA ALA A 7 -18.38 -4.89 -7.97
C ALA A 7 -17.87 -6.32 -7.69
N LEU A 8 -18.77 -7.31 -7.61
CA LEU A 8 -18.39 -8.72 -7.46
C LEU A 8 -17.67 -9.26 -8.71
N GLU A 9 -18.09 -8.84 -9.91
CA GLU A 9 -17.39 -9.16 -11.16
C GLU A 9 -15.96 -8.59 -11.14
N LEU A 10 -15.81 -7.31 -10.78
CA LEU A 10 -14.50 -6.67 -10.63
C LEU A 10 -13.63 -7.37 -9.58
N ALA A 11 -14.18 -7.74 -8.43
CA ALA A 11 -13.46 -8.46 -7.39
C ALA A 11 -12.93 -9.82 -7.88
N LYS A 12 -13.72 -10.55 -8.68
CA LYS A 12 -13.28 -11.81 -9.30
C LYS A 12 -12.16 -11.59 -10.30
N LEU A 13 -12.28 -10.58 -11.16
CA LEU A 13 -11.24 -10.24 -12.14
C LEU A 13 -9.94 -9.82 -11.44
N LEU A 14 -10.04 -9.00 -10.39
CA LEU A 14 -8.92 -8.59 -9.53
C LEU A 14 -8.18 -9.79 -8.94
N ALA A 15 -8.92 -10.75 -8.40
CA ALA A 15 -8.35 -11.98 -7.84
C ALA A 15 -7.68 -12.87 -8.89
N ASP A 16 -8.05 -12.73 -10.17
CA ASP A 16 -7.47 -13.50 -11.27
C ASP A 16 -6.27 -12.82 -11.93
N THR A 17 -5.98 -11.56 -11.57
CA THR A 17 -4.85 -10.80 -12.12
C THR A 17 -3.51 -11.44 -11.77
N LYS A 18 -2.53 -11.22 -12.66
CA LYS A 18 -1.16 -11.71 -12.45
C LYS A 18 -0.55 -11.04 -11.22
N GLU A 19 -0.80 -9.76 -11.03
CA GLU A 19 -0.31 -8.95 -9.92
C GLU A 19 -0.76 -9.51 -8.56
N TYR A 20 -2.04 -9.87 -8.44
CA TYR A 20 -2.55 -10.47 -7.20
C TYR A 20 -1.99 -11.88 -6.97
N LYS A 21 -1.93 -12.72 -8.01
CA LYS A 21 -1.36 -14.08 -7.90
C LYS A 21 0.12 -14.06 -7.54
N ASP A 22 0.90 -13.18 -8.17
CA ASP A 22 2.32 -12.97 -7.86
C ASP A 22 2.49 -12.51 -6.40
N PHE A 23 1.65 -11.58 -5.94
CA PHE A 23 1.65 -11.12 -4.55
C PHE A 23 1.36 -12.25 -3.56
N ILE A 24 0.34 -13.07 -3.81
CA ILE A 24 0.02 -14.21 -2.94
C ILE A 24 1.17 -15.22 -2.93
N ALA A 25 1.75 -15.56 -4.08
CA ALA A 25 2.89 -16.48 -4.15
C ALA A 25 4.11 -15.94 -3.39
N ALA A 26 4.42 -14.64 -3.53
CA ALA A 26 5.52 -14.02 -2.81
C ALA A 26 5.26 -13.97 -1.30
N LYS A 27 4.01 -13.71 -0.89
CA LYS A 27 3.58 -13.75 0.51
C LYS A 27 3.74 -15.14 1.11
N GLU A 28 3.29 -16.18 0.41
CA GLU A 28 3.45 -17.57 0.86
C GLU A 28 4.93 -17.94 1.01
N ASN A 29 5.79 -17.51 0.08
CA ASN A 29 7.23 -17.74 0.18
C ASN A 29 7.84 -17.03 1.40
N LEU A 30 7.48 -15.76 1.61
CA LEU A 30 7.92 -14.98 2.76
C LEU A 30 7.51 -15.63 4.08
N THR A 31 6.24 -16.03 4.23
CA THR A 31 5.69 -16.61 5.47
C THR A 31 6.33 -17.93 5.88
N LYS A 32 7.00 -18.63 4.95
CA LYS A 32 7.78 -19.84 5.28
C LYS A 32 9.09 -19.51 5.98
N ASN A 33 9.56 -18.26 5.92
CA ASN A 33 10.79 -17.80 6.55
C ASN A 33 10.47 -16.80 7.66
N GLN A 34 10.41 -17.32 8.90
CA GLN A 34 10.05 -16.53 10.08
C GLN A 34 10.99 -15.34 10.32
N ILE A 35 12.28 -15.48 10.02
CA ILE A 35 13.26 -14.39 10.12
C ILE A 35 12.91 -13.26 9.13
N CYS A 36 12.50 -13.60 7.91
CA CYS A 36 12.11 -12.60 6.92
C CYS A 36 10.82 -11.86 7.33
N CYS A 37 9.88 -12.55 7.97
CA CYS A 37 8.69 -11.93 8.54
C CYS A 37 9.07 -10.93 9.64
N GLU A 38 9.93 -11.32 10.58
CA GLU A 38 10.39 -10.44 11.66
C GLU A 38 11.11 -9.19 11.14
N ILE A 39 11.98 -9.33 10.12
CA ILE A 39 12.65 -8.20 9.48
C ILE A 39 11.63 -7.24 8.86
N LEU A 40 10.64 -7.78 8.14
CA LEU A 40 9.61 -6.97 7.48
C LEU A 40 8.71 -6.25 8.50
N ASP A 41 8.32 -6.91 9.59
CA ASP A 41 7.49 -6.32 10.64
C ASP A 41 8.24 -5.19 11.35
N ASN A 42 9.52 -5.40 11.68
CA ASN A 42 10.37 -4.36 12.27
C ASN A 42 10.53 -3.16 11.31
N PHE A 43 10.69 -3.41 10.02
CA PHE A 43 10.79 -2.35 9.01
C PHE A 43 9.52 -1.51 8.94
N ARG A 44 8.34 -2.15 8.94
CA ARG A 44 7.04 -1.46 8.93
C ARG A 44 6.81 -0.65 10.20
N GLN A 45 7.21 -1.19 11.35
CA GLN A 45 7.10 -0.48 12.62
C GLN A 45 7.99 0.78 12.62
N ALA A 46 9.26 0.67 12.24
CA ALA A 46 10.16 1.81 12.16
C ALA A 46 9.66 2.87 11.16
N GLN A 47 9.13 2.44 10.00
CA GLN A 47 8.52 3.35 9.03
C GLN A 47 7.32 4.10 9.61
N PHE A 48 6.45 3.40 10.34
CA PHE A 48 5.27 4.00 10.97
C PHE A 48 5.63 4.99 12.07
N GLU A 49 6.60 4.65 12.93
CA GLU A 49 7.07 5.53 14.00
C GLU A 49 7.61 6.85 13.43
N ILE A 50 8.41 6.79 12.36
CA ILE A 50 8.90 7.98 11.65
C ILE A 50 7.73 8.79 11.09
N GLN A 51 6.79 8.14 10.39
CA GLN A 51 5.64 8.83 9.80
C GLN A 51 4.78 9.53 10.86
N VAL A 52 4.58 8.90 12.02
CA VAL A 52 3.85 9.50 13.15
C VAL A 52 4.60 10.71 13.73
N ALA A 53 5.92 10.63 13.88
CA ALA A 53 6.73 11.75 14.37
C ALA A 53 6.65 12.95 13.42
N GLU A 54 6.77 12.72 12.11
CA GLU A 54 6.64 13.73 11.06
C GLU A 54 5.27 14.41 11.08
N LEU A 55 4.18 13.62 11.15
CA LEU A 55 2.82 14.15 11.22
C LEU A 55 2.55 14.95 12.50
N SER A 56 3.18 14.54 13.61
CA SER A 56 3.02 15.20 14.91
C SER A 56 3.90 16.45 15.05
N GLY A 57 4.70 16.79 14.03
CA GLY A 57 5.63 17.93 14.06
C GLY A 57 6.76 17.78 15.09
N HIS A 58 7.02 16.56 15.56
CA HIS A 58 8.14 16.26 16.45
C HIS A 58 9.39 15.95 15.62
N GLU A 59 10.58 16.17 16.19
CA GLU A 59 11.82 15.72 15.55
C GLU A 59 11.78 14.19 15.43
N VAL A 60 12.06 13.71 14.21
CA VAL A 60 12.23 12.28 13.94
C VAL A 60 13.40 11.79 14.77
N ASP A 61 13.19 10.70 15.52
CA ASP A 61 14.27 10.08 16.28
C ASP A 61 15.33 9.55 15.30
N GLU A 62 16.54 10.11 15.38
CA GLU A 62 17.67 9.68 14.54
C GLU A 62 18.01 8.20 14.77
N ALA A 63 17.74 7.65 15.96
CA ALA A 63 17.90 6.22 16.20
C ALA A 63 16.90 5.38 15.39
N ALA A 64 15.66 5.84 15.26
CA ALA A 64 14.64 5.18 14.42
C ALA A 64 15.00 5.28 12.93
N ARG A 65 15.56 6.43 12.50
CA ARG A 65 16.05 6.62 11.13
C ARG A 65 17.22 5.67 10.80
N GLU A 66 18.22 5.60 11.68
CA GLU A 66 19.36 4.70 11.52
C GLU A 66 18.92 3.22 11.53
N GLN A 67 17.94 2.87 12.37
CA GLN A 67 17.34 1.54 12.38
C GLN A 67 16.63 1.22 11.07
N LEU A 68 15.86 2.16 10.51
CA LEU A 68 15.19 1.99 9.24
C LEU A 68 16.19 1.77 8.09
N GLU A 69 17.28 2.54 8.04
CA GLU A 69 18.35 2.39 7.04
C GLU A 69 19.00 1.00 7.12
N LYS A 70 19.35 0.53 8.32
CA LYS A 70 19.91 -0.82 8.51
C LYS A 70 18.95 -1.92 8.08
N LEU A 71 17.67 -1.79 8.40
CA LEU A 71 16.65 -2.76 7.98
C LEU A 71 16.48 -2.74 6.47
N TYR A 72 16.53 -1.57 5.84
CA TYR A 72 16.49 -1.43 4.39
C TYR A 72 17.67 -2.14 3.71
N ASP A 73 18.88 -1.97 4.22
CA ASP A 73 20.07 -2.66 3.70
C ASP A 73 19.90 -4.19 3.75
N ILE A 74 19.42 -4.71 4.88
CA ILE A 74 19.14 -6.15 5.05
C ILE A 74 18.06 -6.63 4.08
N ILE A 75 17.01 -5.84 3.88
CA ILE A 75 15.92 -6.17 2.95
C ILE A 75 16.44 -6.20 1.51
N SER A 76 17.26 -5.22 1.12
CA SER A 76 17.78 -5.07 -0.24
C SER A 76 18.62 -6.25 -0.72
N ILE A 77 19.33 -6.91 0.20
CA ILE A 77 20.12 -8.12 -0.07
C ILE A 77 19.30 -9.40 0.05
N ASN A 78 18.09 -9.34 0.59
CA ASN A 78 17.20 -10.49 0.77
C ASN A 78 16.19 -10.57 -0.39
N PRO A 79 16.39 -11.48 -1.36
CA PRO A 79 15.54 -11.57 -2.53
C PRO A 79 14.10 -11.97 -2.17
N THR A 80 13.89 -12.73 -1.09
CA THR A 80 12.55 -13.14 -0.66
C THR A 80 11.73 -11.94 -0.20
N ILE A 81 12.31 -11.05 0.61
CA ILE A 81 11.62 -9.85 1.08
C ILE A 81 11.44 -8.85 -0.06
N THR A 82 12.47 -8.65 -0.88
CA THR A 82 12.41 -7.72 -2.01
C THR A 82 11.33 -8.15 -3.04
N GLN A 83 11.26 -9.43 -3.38
CA GLN A 83 10.21 -9.95 -4.27
C GLN A 83 8.80 -9.75 -3.70
N TYR A 84 8.62 -9.93 -2.40
CA TYR A 84 7.35 -9.65 -1.73
C TYR A 84 6.98 -8.17 -1.83
N LEU A 85 7.89 -7.27 -1.49
CA LEU A 85 7.65 -5.82 -1.54
C LEU A 85 7.36 -5.32 -2.95
N GLU A 86 8.08 -5.83 -3.96
CA GLU A 86 7.81 -5.49 -5.36
C GLU A 86 6.43 -5.96 -5.82
N ALA A 87 6.03 -7.18 -5.44
CA ALA A 87 4.72 -7.72 -5.79
C ALA A 87 3.59 -6.95 -5.07
N GLU A 88 3.79 -6.60 -3.80
CA GLU A 88 2.89 -5.76 -3.01
C GLU A 88 2.73 -4.38 -3.65
N TYR A 89 3.83 -3.74 -4.07
CA TYR A 89 3.80 -2.44 -4.74
C TYR A 89 3.04 -2.49 -6.07
N LYS A 90 3.28 -3.50 -6.91
CA LYS A 90 2.57 -3.67 -8.19
C LYS A 90 1.08 -3.84 -7.98
N PHE A 91 0.67 -4.67 -7.03
CA PHE A 91 -0.74 -4.86 -6.70
C PHE A 91 -1.37 -3.59 -6.11
N SER A 92 -0.65 -2.88 -5.24
CA SER A 92 -1.10 -1.61 -4.66
C SER A 92 -1.32 -0.54 -5.72
N ARG A 93 -0.42 -0.44 -6.71
CA ARG A 93 -0.59 0.45 -7.87
C ARG A 93 -1.85 0.11 -8.67
N LEU A 94 -2.03 -1.16 -9.04
CA LEU A 94 -3.24 -1.63 -9.74
C LEU A 94 -4.51 -1.22 -8.98
N MET A 95 -4.51 -1.42 -7.65
CA MET A 95 -5.66 -1.07 -6.81
C MET A 95 -5.89 0.45 -6.75
N SER A 96 -4.83 1.23 -6.65
CA SER A 96 -4.90 2.70 -6.63
C SER A 96 -5.46 3.24 -7.94
N ASP A 97 -5.06 2.67 -9.08
CA ASP A 97 -5.57 3.06 -10.40
C ASP A 97 -7.08 2.77 -10.51
N ILE A 98 -7.54 1.61 -10.00
CA ILE A 98 -8.97 1.26 -9.98
C ILE A 98 -9.75 2.18 -9.05
N GLN A 99 -9.24 2.45 -7.85
CA GLN A 99 -9.86 3.39 -6.91
C GLN A 99 -9.97 4.79 -7.53
N LYS A 100 -8.95 5.22 -8.27
CA LYS A 100 -8.96 6.48 -8.99
C LYS A 100 -10.05 6.51 -10.07
N ILE A 101 -10.16 5.46 -10.90
CA ILE A 101 -11.22 5.36 -11.91
C ILE A 101 -12.62 5.47 -11.27
N ILE A 102 -12.82 4.84 -10.12
CA ILE A 102 -14.09 4.91 -9.38
C ILE A 102 -14.32 6.33 -8.85
N SER A 103 -13.32 6.93 -8.19
CA SER A 103 -13.43 8.28 -7.63
C SER A 103 -13.67 9.34 -8.70
N ASP A 104 -12.98 9.24 -9.85
CA ASP A 104 -13.12 10.16 -10.98
C ASP A 104 -14.52 10.06 -11.63
N ALA A 105 -15.25 8.96 -11.44
CA ALA A 105 -16.61 8.78 -11.96
C ALA A 105 -17.69 9.41 -11.08
N VAL A 106 -17.37 9.76 -9.82
CA VAL A 106 -18.28 10.40 -8.86
C VAL A 106 -17.61 11.60 -8.18
N PRO A 107 -17.15 12.61 -8.95
CA PRO A 107 -16.43 13.75 -8.40
C PRO A 107 -17.26 14.54 -7.38
N GLU A 108 -18.58 14.58 -7.53
CA GLU A 108 -19.52 15.23 -6.60
C GLU A 108 -19.53 14.60 -5.21
N TRP A 109 -18.98 13.38 -5.03
CA TRP A 109 -18.75 12.80 -3.70
C TRP A 109 -17.80 13.68 -2.88
N PHE A 110 -16.72 14.14 -3.51
CA PHE A 110 -15.66 14.89 -2.84
C PHE A 110 -15.84 16.40 -2.97
N GLU A 111 -16.58 16.87 -3.98
CA GLU A 111 -16.91 18.28 -4.14
C GLU A 111 -18.07 18.69 -3.25
N LEU A 112 -17.73 19.34 -2.12
CA LEU A 112 -18.71 20.15 -1.39
C LEU A 112 -18.89 21.46 -2.17
N ASP A 113 -19.89 21.52 -3.05
CA ASP A 113 -20.31 22.75 -3.74
C ASP A 113 -20.86 23.78 -2.73
N VAL A 114 -19.96 24.49 -2.04
CA VAL A 114 -20.33 25.57 -1.09
C VAL A 114 -20.30 26.95 -1.75
N ASN A 115 -19.70 27.11 -2.94
CA ASN A 115 -19.51 28.43 -3.57
C ASN A 115 -19.63 28.44 -5.11
N LYS A 116 -20.67 27.83 -5.70
CA LYS A 116 -20.99 28.06 -7.13
C LYS A 116 -21.99 29.20 -7.38
N ASP A 117 -22.53 29.85 -6.33
CA ASP A 117 -23.56 30.91 -6.46
C ASP A 117 -23.11 32.33 -6.03
N THR A 118 -21.85 32.58 -5.68
CA THR A 118 -21.40 33.91 -5.19
C THR A 118 -20.73 34.82 -6.22
N LEU A 119 -20.79 34.49 -7.51
CA LEU A 119 -20.32 35.39 -8.58
C LEU A 119 -21.38 35.50 -9.70
N ASN A 120 -22.44 36.26 -9.40
CA ASN A 120 -23.22 37.02 -10.40
C ASN A 120 -23.01 38.51 -10.16
#